data_AF-A0A417ISN0-F1
#
_entry.id   AF-A0A417ISN0-F1
#
_cell.length_a   1.000
_cell.length_b   1.000
_cell.length_c   1.000
_cell.angle_alpha   90.00
_cell.angle_beta   90.00
_cell.angle_gamma   90.00
#
_symmetry.space_group_name_H-M   'P 1'
#
loop_
_entity.id
_entity.type
_entity.pdbx_description
1 polymer ?
#
loop_
_entity_poly.entity_id
_entity_poly.type
_entity_poly.pdbx_seq_one_letter_code
_entity_poly.pdbx_strand_id
1 'polypeptide(L)' 'MKRQFCLPCFLEIKKAGKHDIERVRGGVNMKITCWRCKRRRFGAEYEISRKGGAPRDNG' A
#
# COMPACT_ATOMS: atom_id res chain seq x y z
N MET A 1 -4.40 0.46 -7.95
CA MET A 1 -3.35 1.51 -8.00
C MET A 1 -2.12 0.99 -7.25
N LYS A 2 -0.94 1.01 -7.88
CA LYS A 2 0.29 0.46 -7.29
C LYS A 2 0.97 1.49 -6.38
N ARG A 3 1.32 1.07 -5.16
CA ARG A 3 1.93 1.93 -4.13
C ARG A 3 2.91 1.12 -3.29
N GLN A 4 4.01 1.76 -2.89
CA GLN A 4 5.01 1.13 -2.03
C GLN A 4 4.65 1.34 -0.55
N PHE A 5 4.60 0.25 0.21
CA PHE A 5 4.35 0.31 1.65
C PHE A 5 5.43 -0.39 2.46
N CYS A 6 5.69 0.18 3.64
CA CYS A 6 6.44 -0.50 4.66
C CYS A 6 5.61 -1.67 5.20
N LEU A 7 6.26 -2.78 5.58
CA LEU A 7 5.54 -3.92 6.16
C LEU A 7 4.60 -3.53 7.32
N PRO A 8 5.00 -2.71 8.31
CA PRO A 8 4.07 -2.32 9.38
C PRO A 8 2.87 -1.52 8.87
N CYS A 9 3.11 -0.58 7.95
CA CYS A 9 2.08 0.26 7.34
C CYS A 9 1.05 -0.60 6.56
N PHE A 10 1.55 -1.61 5.84
CA PHE A 10 0.71 -2.58 5.12
C PHE A 10 -0.19 -3.36 6.09
N LEU A 11 0.38 -3.86 7.20
CA LEU A 11 -0.38 -4.61 8.20
C LEU A 11 -1.49 -3.77 8.83
N GLU A 12 -1.24 -2.50 9.11
CA GLU A 12 -2.27 -1.58 9.62
C GLU A 12 -3.40 -1.34 8.62
N ILE A 13 -3.07 -1.14 7.34
CA ILE A 13 -4.06 -0.94 6.28
C ILE A 13 -4.89 -2.21 6.08
N LYS A 14 -4.24 -3.38 6.07
CA LYS A 14 -4.91 -4.68 5.97
C LYS A 14 -5.83 -4.92 7.16
N LYS A 15 -5.38 -4.62 8.38
CA LYS A 15 -6.18 -4.72 9.61
C LYS A 15 -7.38 -3.78 9.58
N ALA A 16 -7.25 -2.59 9.01
CA ALA A 16 -8.35 -1.64 8.89
C ALA A 16 -9.47 -2.12 7.95
N GLY A 17 -9.22 -3.07 7.04
CA GLY A 17 -10.22 -3.69 6.18
C GLY A 17 -10.91 -2.76 5.16
N LYS A 18 -10.52 -1.47 5.11
CA LYS A 18 -11.10 -0.45 4.21
C LYS A 18 -10.63 -0.56 2.77
N HIS A 19 -9.49 -1.22 2.54
CA HIS A 19 -8.86 -1.33 1.24
C HIS A 19 -8.49 -2.78 0.97
N ASP A 20 -8.79 -3.23 -0.24
CA ASP A 20 -8.26 -4.47 -0.75
C ASP A 20 -6.81 -4.20 -1.15
N ILE A 21 -5.87 -4.91 -0.53
CA ILE A 21 -4.45 -4.65 -0.70
C ILE A 21 -3.73 -5.95 -0.98
N GLU A 22 -3.37 -6.11 -2.25
CA GLU A 22 -2.64 -7.28 -2.72
C GLU A 22 -1.18 -6.93 -2.93
N ARG A 23 -0.30 -7.91 -2.69
CA ARG A 23 1.12 -7.73 -2.95
C ARG A 23 1.38 -7.95 -4.44
N VAL A 24 1.94 -6.95 -5.12
CA VAL A 24 2.35 -7.13 -6.52
C VAL A 24 3.49 -8.15 -6.52
N ARG A 25 3.38 -9.19 -7.36
CA ARG A 25 4.45 -10.19 -7.53
C ARG A 25 5.76 -9.47 -7.83
N GLY A 26 6.66 -9.49 -6.85
CA GLY A 26 7.91 -8.75 -6.83
C GLY A 26 8.49 -8.80 -5.41
N GLY A 27 9.78 -9.11 -5.32
CA GLY A 27 10.47 -9.35 -4.04
C GLY A 27 10.31 -8.20 -3.02
N VAL A 28 10.66 -8.49 -1.76
CA VAL A 28 10.76 -7.43 -0.75
C VAL A 28 11.95 -6.56 -1.14
N ASN A 29 11.73 -5.26 -1.35
CA ASN A 29 12.82 -4.34 -1.64
C ASN A 29 13.24 -3.66 -0.32
N MET A 30 14.55 -3.75 -0.03
CA MET A 30 15.13 -3.23 1.21
C MET A 30 15.19 -1.69 1.26
N LYS A 31 14.93 -1.00 0.13
CA LYS A 31 15.00 0.45 0.01
C LYS A 31 13.74 1.04 -0.64
N ILE A 32 12.57 0.90 -0.01
CA ILE A 32 11.35 1.57 -0.47
C ILE A 32 11.02 2.78 0.40
N THR A 33 10.44 3.81 -0.22
CA THR A 33 9.86 4.94 0.50
C THR A 33 8.39 4.64 0.74
N CYS A 34 8.00 4.49 1.99
CA CYS A 34 6.62 4.15 2.28
C CYS A 34 5.70 5.33 1.97
N TRP A 35 4.67 5.09 1.17
CA TRP A 35 3.67 6.10 0.84
C TRP A 35 2.92 6.66 2.07
N ARG A 36 2.69 5.81 3.10
CA ARG A 36 1.98 6.19 4.34
C ARG A 36 2.86 7.03 5.29
N CYS A 37 4.02 6.50 5.68
CA CYS A 37 4.85 7.14 6.71
C CYS A 37 6.00 8.00 6.16
N LYS A 38 6.16 8.06 4.83
CA LYS A 38 7.23 8.77 4.09
C LYS A 38 8.66 8.41 4.51
N ARG A 39 8.84 7.36 5.32
CA ARG A 39 10.16 6.87 5.75
C ARG A 39 10.68 5.80 4.80
N ARG A 40 12.00 5.75 4.66
CA ARG A 40 12.71 4.69 3.94
C ARG A 40 12.81 3.46 4.83
N ARG A 41 12.23 2.34 4.41
CA ARG A 41 12.23 1.07 5.15
C ARG A 41 12.27 -0.11 4.18
N PHE A 42 12.34 -1.32 4.72
CA PHE A 42 12.04 -2.52 3.96
C PHE A 42 10.53 -2.60 3.67
N GLY A 43 10.18 -3.05 2.48
CA GLY A 43 8.79 -3.20 2.09
C GLY A 43 8.64 -3.76 0.69
N ALA A 44 7.43 -3.66 0.15
CA ALA A 44 7.13 -4.15 -1.18
C ALA A 44 6.18 -3.19 -1.90
N GLU A 45 6.03 -3.45 -3.19
CA GLU A 45 4.96 -2.84 -3.95
C GLU A 45 3.65 -3.60 -3.70
N TYR A 46 2.60 -2.84 -3.41
CA TYR A 46 1.26 -3.36 -3.19
C TYR A 46 0.29 -2.68 -4.15
N GLU A 47 -0.64 -3.45 -4.66
CA GLU A 47 -1.77 -2.95 -5.39
C GLU A 47 -2.90 -2.69 -4.41
N ILE A 48 -3.27 -1.42 -4.26
CA ILE A 48 -4.44 -1.02 -3.48
C ILE A 48 -5.63 -0.85 -4.43
N SER A 49 -6.69 -1.56 -4.10
CA SER A 49 -8.04 -1.37 -4.61
C SER A 49 -8.95 -0.90 -3.47
N ARG A 50 -9.86 0.03 -3.76
CA ARG A 50 -10.89 0.41 -2.79
C ARG A 50 -12.03 -0.60 -2.92
N LYS A 51 -12.40 -1.26 -1.83
CA LYS A 51 -13.64 -2.04 -1.77
C LYS A 51 -14.80 -1.03 -1.94
N GLY A 52 -15.71 -1.31 -2.86
CA GLY A 52 -16.55 -0.33 -3.55
C GLY A 52 -17.18 0.78 -2.70
N GLY A 53 -17.11 2.01 -3.20
CA GLY A 53 -17.92 3.14 -2.76
C GLY A 53 -17.14 4.39 -2.30
N ALA A 54 -16.47 5.12 -3.21
CA ALA A 54 -16.29 6.58 -3.09
C ALA A 54 -15.76 7.15 -4.44
N PRO A 55 -16.33 8.26 -4.93
CA PRO A 55 -16.21 8.71 -6.32
C PRO A 55 -14.82 9.24 -6.69
N ARG A 56 -14.64 9.33 -8.02
CA ARG A 56 -13.50 9.84 -8.77
C ARG A 56 -13.11 11.23 -8.28
N ASP A 57 -11.90 11.38 -7.76
CA ASP A 57 -11.27 12.69 -7.60
C ASP A 57 -10.71 13.07 -8.98
N ASN A 58 -11.44 13.93 -9.69
CA ASN A 58 -10.92 14.68 -10.83
C ASN A 58 -10.63 16.08 -10.27
N GLY A 59 -9.35 16.37 -10.09
CA GLY A 59 -8.80 17.67 -9.75
C GLY A 59 -7.59 17.92 -10.62
#